data_AF-X6IAD7-F1
#
_entry.id   AF-X6IAD7-F1
#
_cell.length_a   1.000
_cell.length_b   1.000
_cell.length_c   1.000
_cell.angle_alpha   90.00
_cell.angle_beta   90.00
_cell.angle_gamma   90.00
#
_symmetry.space_group_name_H-M   'P 1'
#
loop_
_entity.id
_entity.type
_entity.pdbx_description
1 polymer ?
#
loop_
_entity_poly.entity_id
_entity_poly.type
_entity_poly.pdbx_seq_one_letter_code
_entity_poly.pdbx_strand_id
1 'polypeptide(L)'
;MGNAWWNLTLRFLLELAALLGLGFAGWSLSGGWWRWVLALALPFIAAALWGTFAVRGDPSRSGRAPVPVPGAVRLVLELAILFGGAAGFYAAGHTTTGVVITLLIAISYAFSLDRLGWLLKQ
;
A
#
# COMPACT_ATOMS: atom_id res chain seq x y z
N MET A 1 18.97 12.33 -5.75
CA MET A 1 17.59 11.89 -6.05
C MET A 1 17.63 11.18 -7.39
N GLY A 2 17.85 9.87 -7.39
CA GLY A 2 17.83 9.08 -8.63
C GLY A 2 16.40 8.96 -9.10
N ASN A 3 16.05 9.69 -10.15
CA ASN A 3 14.71 9.71 -10.75
C ASN A 3 14.45 8.41 -11.52
N ALA A 4 14.33 7.31 -10.80
CA ALA A 4 13.82 6.07 -11.34
C ALA A 4 12.31 6.23 -11.52
N TRP A 5 11.88 6.94 -12.57
CA TRP A 5 10.47 7.06 -12.96
C TRP A 5 9.77 5.69 -12.98
N TRP A 6 10.52 4.65 -13.37
CA TRP A 6 10.09 3.26 -13.31
C TRP A 6 9.68 2.81 -11.90
N ASN A 7 10.38 3.25 -10.84
CA ASN A 7 10.10 2.83 -9.46
C ASN A 7 8.85 3.53 -8.93
N LEU A 8 8.62 4.79 -9.31
CA LEU A 8 7.36 5.47 -9.02
C LEU A 8 6.19 4.80 -9.74
N THR A 9 6.35 4.45 -11.02
CA THR A 9 5.35 3.69 -11.76
C THR A 9 5.09 2.33 -11.13
N LEU A 10 6.15 1.59 -10.76
CA LEU A 10 6.02 0.30 -10.07
C LEU A 10 5.25 0.47 -8.76
N ARG A 11 5.62 1.46 -7.95
CA ARG A 11 4.98 1.74 -6.67
C ARG A 11 3.49 2.08 -6.85
N PHE A 12 3.14 2.88 -7.85
CA PHE A 12 1.75 3.14 -8.20
C PHE A 12 1.00 1.86 -8.58
N LEU A 13 1.58 1.00 -9.43
CA LEU A 13 0.97 -0.29 -9.79
C LEU A 13 0.79 -1.20 -8.56
N LEU A 14 1.74 -1.19 -7.63
CA LEU A 14 1.65 -1.94 -6.38
C LEU A 14 0.59 -1.37 -5.44
N GLU A 15 0.38 -0.06 -5.41
CA GLU A 15 -0.73 0.57 -4.66
C GLU A 15 -2.08 0.09 -5.21
N LEU A 16 -2.26 0.08 -6.54
CA LEU A 16 -3.48 -0.44 -7.17
C LEU A 16 -3.68 -1.92 -6.88
N ALA A 17 -2.62 -2.72 -7.03
CA ALA A 17 -2.66 -4.15 -6.73
C ALA A 17 -3.01 -4.39 -5.26
N ALA A 18 -2.46 -3.60 -4.34
CA ALA A 18 -2.76 -3.74 -2.92
C ALA A 18 -4.24 -3.47 -2.61
N LEU A 19 -4.83 -2.43 -3.19
CA LEU A 19 -6.26 -2.14 -3.05
C LEU A 19 -7.13 -3.28 -3.60
N LEU A 20 -6.77 -3.83 -4.77
CA LEU A 20 -7.47 -5.00 -5.32
C LEU A 20 -7.34 -6.22 -4.40
N GLY A 21 -6.13 -6.48 -3.89
CA GLY A 21 -5.86 -7.58 -2.97
C GLY A 21 -6.67 -7.49 -1.68
N LEU A 22 -6.82 -6.29 -1.11
CA LEU A 22 -7.69 -6.05 0.04
C LEU A 22 -9.17 -6.31 -0.29
N GLY A 23 -9.62 -5.95 -1.49
CA GLY A 23 -10.96 -6.28 -1.98
C GLY A 23 -11.18 -7.79 -2.10
N PHE A 24 -10.20 -8.51 -2.65
CA PHE A 24 -10.21 -9.98 -2.72
C PHE A 24 -10.22 -10.61 -1.32
N ALA A 25 -9.46 -10.07 -0.36
CA ALA A 25 -9.51 -10.50 1.03
C ALA A 25 -10.91 -10.31 1.62
N GLY A 26 -11.52 -9.13 1.45
CA GLY A 26 -12.89 -8.88 1.93
C GLY A 26 -13.91 -9.84 1.32
N TRP A 27 -13.73 -10.17 0.05
CA TRP A 27 -14.56 -11.13 -0.67
C TRP A 27 -14.35 -12.58 -0.23
N SER A 28 -13.12 -13.00 0.04
CA SER A 28 -12.81 -14.39 0.42
C SER A 28 -13.12 -14.68 1.89
N LEU A 29 -12.98 -13.68 2.77
CA LEU A 29 -13.18 -13.82 4.22
C LEU A 29 -14.65 -13.73 4.64
N SER A 30 -15.58 -13.47 3.73
CA SER A 30 -17.00 -13.29 4.08
C SER A 30 -17.97 -13.91 3.07
N GLY A 31 -19.19 -14.19 3.53
CA GLY A 31 -20.24 -14.82 2.75
C GLY A 31 -21.48 -13.95 2.61
N GLY A 32 -22.36 -14.33 1.68
CA GLY A 32 -23.64 -13.67 1.45
C GLY A 32 -23.50 -12.18 1.09
N TRP A 33 -24.38 -11.33 1.63
CA TRP A 33 -24.36 -9.89 1.37
C TRP A 33 -23.10 -9.19 1.91
N TRP A 34 -22.54 -9.67 3.04
CA TRP A 34 -21.35 -9.06 3.64
C TRP A 34 -20.13 -9.07 2.73
N ARG A 35 -20.11 -10.01 1.78
CA ARG A 35 -19.07 -10.12 0.76
C ARG A 35 -18.90 -8.85 -0.06
N TRP A 36 -20.00 -8.26 -0.49
CA TRP A 36 -19.99 -7.02 -1.26
C TRP A 36 -19.56 -5.83 -0.43
N VAL A 37 -20.04 -5.77 0.81
CA VAL A 37 -19.71 -4.67 1.72
C VAL A 37 -18.22 -4.69 2.06
N LEU A 38 -17.66 -5.82 2.47
CA LEU A 38 -16.25 -5.91 2.86
C LEU A 38 -15.29 -5.76 1.67
N ALA A 39 -15.66 -6.31 0.50
CA ALA A 39 -14.86 -6.14 -0.72
C ALA A 39 -14.73 -4.68 -1.15
N LEU A 40 -15.69 -3.82 -0.81
CA LEU A 40 -15.61 -2.38 -1.07
C LEU A 40 -15.02 -1.61 0.13
N ALA A 41 -15.51 -1.88 1.34
CA ALA A 41 -15.14 -1.14 2.54
C ALA A 41 -13.63 -1.24 2.84
N LEU A 42 -13.01 -2.41 2.67
CA LEU A 42 -11.58 -2.58 2.94
C LEU A 42 -10.69 -1.70 2.03
N PRO A 43 -10.82 -1.75 0.69
CA PRO A 43 -10.11 -0.82 -0.20
C PRO A 43 -10.42 0.65 0.10
N PHE A 44 -11.67 1.01 0.37
CA PHE A 44 -12.04 2.39 0.66
C PHE A 44 -11.40 2.92 1.94
N ILE A 45 -11.41 2.13 3.02
CA ILE A 45 -10.75 2.47 4.28
C ILE A 45 -9.24 2.60 4.04
N ALA A 46 -8.62 1.65 3.34
CA ALA A 46 -7.19 1.72 3.04
C ALA A 46 -6.83 2.97 2.21
N ALA A 47 -7.62 3.31 1.20
CA ALA A 47 -7.42 4.52 0.39
C ALA A 47 -7.59 5.79 1.22
N ALA A 48 -8.60 5.84 2.10
CA ALA A 48 -8.81 6.96 3.01
C ALA A 48 -7.63 7.12 3.98
N LEU A 49 -7.17 6.03 4.62
CA LEU A 49 -6.01 6.06 5.51
C LEU A 49 -4.75 6.50 4.76
N TRP A 50 -4.52 5.97 3.56
CA TRP A 50 -3.37 6.32 2.72
C TRP A 50 -3.38 7.79 2.29
N GLY A 51 -4.55 8.37 2.00
CA GLY A 51 -4.68 9.76 1.58
C GLY A 51 -4.67 10.76 2.74
N THR A 52 -5.15 10.37 3.91
CA THR A 52 -5.30 11.25 5.08
C THR A 52 -4.01 11.38 5.90
N PHE A 53 -3.37 10.26 6.24
CA PHE A 53 -2.21 10.21 7.13
C PHE A 53 -0.91 10.32 6.35
N ALA A 54 -0.42 11.52 6.07
CA ALA A 54 0.78 11.72 5.27
C ALA A 54 1.90 12.44 6.02
N VAL A 55 3.14 12.28 5.56
CA VAL A 55 4.26 13.11 6.02
C VAL A 55 4.24 14.41 5.26
N ARG A 56 4.36 15.53 5.98
CA ARG A 56 4.36 16.86 5.36
C ARG A 56 5.61 17.01 4.47
N GLY A 57 5.42 17.46 3.23
CA GLY A 57 6.52 17.66 2.30
C GLY A 57 7.11 16.38 1.70
N ASP A 58 6.40 15.24 1.76
CA ASP A 58 6.83 14.01 1.08
C ASP A 58 6.97 14.24 -0.44
N PRO A 59 8.19 14.15 -1.00
CA PRO A 59 8.45 14.43 -2.42
C PRO A 59 7.84 13.39 -3.37
N SER A 60 7.44 12.23 -2.85
CA SER A 60 6.72 11.20 -3.65
C SER A 60 5.22 11.48 -3.79
N ARG A 61 4.72 12.59 -3.25
CA ARG A 61 3.30 12.96 -3.16
C ARG A 61 3.11 14.44 -3.45
N SER A 62 1.87 14.92 -3.39
CA SER A 62 1.53 16.35 -3.49
C SER A 62 2.10 17.23 -2.36
N GLY A 63 2.85 16.65 -1.41
CA GLY A 63 3.38 17.33 -0.21
C GLY A 63 2.33 17.75 0.82
N ARG A 64 1.04 17.64 0.49
CA ARG A 64 -0.09 17.94 1.39
C ARG A 64 -0.33 16.76 2.33
N ALA A 65 -0.43 17.06 3.61
CA ALA A 65 -0.78 16.09 4.65
C ALA A 65 -2.02 16.60 5.40
N PRO A 66 -3.24 16.10 5.09
CA PRO A 66 -4.44 16.45 5.83
C PRO A 66 -4.27 16.19 7.33
N VAL A 67 -3.72 15.02 7.66
CA VAL A 67 -3.27 14.67 9.02
C VAL A 67 -1.77 14.36 8.96
N PRO A 68 -0.90 15.27 9.43
CA PRO A 68 0.54 15.04 9.45
C PRO A 68 0.88 13.96 10.50
N VAL A 69 1.63 12.95 10.09
CA VAL A 69 2.12 11.88 10.97
C VAL A 69 3.65 11.73 10.86
N PRO A 70 4.32 11.20 11.90
CA PRO A 70 5.74 10.86 11.83
C PRO A 70 6.03 9.88 10.69
N GLY A 71 7.22 9.95 10.09
CA GLY A 71 7.50 9.12 8.93
C GLY A 71 7.59 7.62 9.24
N ALA A 72 7.91 7.24 10.48
CA ALA A 72 7.79 5.86 10.93
C ALA A 72 6.34 5.35 10.90
N VAL A 73 5.37 6.17 11.36
CA VAL A 73 3.93 5.82 11.32
C VAL A 73 3.46 5.70 9.87
N ARG A 74 3.90 6.63 9.02
CA ARG A 74 3.62 6.56 7.58
C ARG A 74 4.18 5.28 6.96
N LEU A 75 5.40 4.90 7.30
CA LEU A 75 6.05 3.71 6.79
C LEU A 75 5.28 2.44 7.20
N VAL A 76 4.90 2.33 8.47
CA VAL A 76 4.10 1.20 8.97
C VAL A 76 2.76 1.13 8.22
N LEU A 77 2.08 2.27 8.02
CA LEU A 77 0.84 2.31 7.26
C LEU A 77 1.03 1.88 5.80
N GLU A 78 2.10 2.35 5.14
CA GLU A 78 2.42 1.98 3.76
C GLU A 78 2.65 0.47 3.64
N LEU A 79 3.45 -0.11 4.53
CA LEU A 79 3.73 -1.54 4.57
C LEU A 79 2.46 -2.35 4.89
N ALA A 80 1.66 -1.92 5.87
CA ALA A 80 0.43 -2.62 6.25
C ALA A 80 -0.56 -2.71 5.08
N ILE A 81 -0.72 -1.64 4.30
CA ILE A 81 -1.63 -1.64 3.15
C ILE A 81 -1.06 -2.47 2.00
N LEU A 82 0.21 -2.29 1.65
CA LEU A 82 0.83 -3.01 0.53
C LEU A 82 0.91 -4.52 0.78
N PHE A 83 1.47 -4.92 1.92
CA PHE A 83 1.56 -6.33 2.29
C PHE A 83 0.19 -6.91 2.66
N GLY A 84 -0.73 -6.11 3.20
CA GLY A 84 -2.11 -6.52 3.44
C GLY A 84 -2.83 -6.90 2.15
N GLY A 85 -2.63 -6.14 1.07
CA GLY A 85 -3.14 -6.51 -0.24
C GLY A 85 -2.51 -7.77 -0.82
N ALA A 86 -1.19 -7.92 -0.71
CA ALA A 86 -0.49 -9.14 -1.13
C ALA A 86 -0.98 -10.38 -0.36
N ALA A 87 -1.17 -10.25 0.96
CA ALA A 87 -1.75 -11.28 1.81
C ALA A 87 -3.20 -11.58 1.43
N GLY A 88 -3.97 -10.56 1.01
CA GLY A 88 -5.33 -10.75 0.51
C GLY A 88 -5.40 -11.62 -0.75
N PHE A 89 -4.49 -11.43 -1.71
CA PHE A 89 -4.38 -12.34 -2.86
C PHE A 89 -4.02 -13.76 -2.43
N TYR A 90 -3.07 -13.91 -1.50
CA TYR A 90 -2.67 -15.22 -0.98
C TYR A 90 -3.86 -15.92 -0.28
N ALA A 91 -4.57 -15.21 0.59
CA ALA A 91 -5.73 -15.73 1.31
C ALA A 91 -6.92 -16.08 0.38
N ALA A 92 -7.04 -15.38 -0.75
CA ALA A 92 -8.03 -15.69 -1.79
C ALA A 92 -7.61 -16.88 -2.70
N GLY A 93 -6.47 -17.53 -2.44
CA GLY A 93 -5.97 -18.67 -3.23
C GLY A 93 -5.11 -18.29 -4.43
N HIS A 94 -4.87 -17.00 -4.66
CA HIS A 94 -3.98 -16.50 -5.71
C HIS A 94 -2.52 -16.43 -5.21
N THR A 95 -1.98 -17.57 -4.78
CA THR A 95 -0.66 -17.70 -4.15
C THR A 95 0.46 -17.08 -4.99
N THR A 96 0.55 -17.42 -6.27
CA THR A 96 1.59 -16.89 -7.17
C THR A 96 1.52 -15.37 -7.24
N THR A 97 0.33 -14.80 -7.38
CA THR A 97 0.11 -13.34 -7.43
C THR A 97 0.53 -12.67 -6.13
N GLY A 98 0.14 -13.22 -4.98
CA GLY A 98 0.53 -12.70 -3.66
C GLY A 98 2.05 -12.69 -3.46
N VAL A 99 2.73 -13.77 -3.86
CA VAL A 99 4.20 -13.88 -3.78
C VAL A 99 4.88 -12.88 -4.72
N VAL A 100 4.43 -12.78 -5.98
CA VAL A 100 5.00 -11.83 -6.95
C VAL A 100 4.85 -10.39 -6.47
N ILE A 101 3.66 -10.00 -5.99
CA ILE A 101 3.44 -8.66 -5.43
C ILE A 101 4.36 -8.41 -4.23
N THR A 102 4.50 -9.37 -3.33
CA THR A 102 5.39 -9.28 -2.16
C THR A 102 6.84 -9.02 -2.57
N LEU A 103 7.35 -9.75 -3.56
CA LEU A 103 8.70 -9.56 -4.08
C LEU A 103 8.87 -8.20 -4.76
N LEU A 104 7.89 -7.76 -5.54
CA LEU A 104 7.92 -6.45 -6.20
C LEU A 104 7.88 -5.30 -5.18
N ILE A 105 7.15 -5.43 -4.06
CA ILE A 105 7.18 -4.48 -2.94
C ILE A 105 8.61 -4.40 -2.38
N ALA A 106 9.23 -5.55 -2.08
CA ALA A 106 10.60 -5.58 -1.56
C ALA A 106 11.60 -4.90 -2.51
N ILE A 107 11.49 -5.17 -3.81
CA ILE A 107 12.31 -4.53 -4.84
C ILE A 107 12.09 -3.01 -4.83
N SER A 108 10.84 -2.55 -4.90
CA SER A 108 10.53 -1.11 -4.91
C SER A 108 11.07 -0.38 -3.68
N TYR A 109 11.03 -1.02 -2.51
CA TYR A 109 11.58 -0.48 -1.27
C TYR A 109 13.11 -0.47 -1.23
N ALA A 110 13.76 -1.51 -1.77
CA ALA A 110 15.22 -1.55 -1.92
C ALA A 110 15.75 -0.42 -2.82
N PHE A 111 14.99 -0.04 -3.85
CA PHE A 111 15.31 1.13 -4.69
C PHE A 111 14.85 2.48 -4.09
N SER A 112 14.21 2.45 -2.92
CA SER A 112 13.70 3.64 -2.22
C SER A 112 14.39 3.88 -0.87
N LEU A 113 15.56 3.28 -0.62
CA LEU A 113 16.28 3.39 0.66
C LEU A 113 16.55 4.84 1.08
N ASP A 114 16.88 5.72 0.14
CA ASP A 114 17.07 7.15 0.40
C ASP A 114 15.80 7.80 0.97
N ARG A 115 14.62 7.46 0.41
CA ARG A 115 13.32 7.95 0.90
C ARG A 115 12.99 7.36 2.26
N LEU A 116 13.29 6.08 2.48
CA LEU A 116 13.07 5.42 3.76
C LEU A 116 13.92 6.06 4.87
N GLY A 117 15.18 6.34 4.59
CA GLY A 117 16.07 7.06 5.50
C GLY A 117 15.61 8.49 5.78
N TRP A 118 15.02 9.18 4.79
CA TRP A 118 14.40 10.48 5.00
C TRP A 118 13.13 10.39 5.85
N LEU A 119 12.24 9.43 5.58
CA LEU A 119 11.01 9.22 6.36
C LEU A 119 11.31 8.97 7.83
N LEU A 120 12.30 8.13 8.15
CA LEU A 120 12.66 7.83 9.53
C LEU A 120 13.26 9.03 10.29
N LYS A 121 13.65 10.09 9.58
CA LYS A 121 14.19 11.33 10.16
C LYS A 121 13.13 12.42 10.33
N GLN A 122 11.89 12.22 9.86
CA GLN A 122 10.75 13.12 10.05
C GLN A 122 9.85 12.66 11.19
#